data_AF-A0A4Q5TB61-F1
#
_entry.id   AF-A0A4Q5TB61-F1
#
_cell.length_a   1.000
_cell.length_b   1.000
_cell.length_c   1.000
_cell.angle_alpha   90.00
_cell.angle_beta   90.00
_cell.angle_gamma   90.00
#
_symmetry.space_group_name_H-M   'P 1'
#
loop_
_entity.id
_entity.type
_entity.pdbx_description
1 polymer ?
#
loop_
_entity_poly.entity_id
_entity_poly.type
_entity_poly.pdbx_seq_one_letter_code
_entity_poly.pdbx_strand_id
1 'polypeptide(L)'
;VGMFEHVGPAHYRTFFAKCRELLTPEGVMLLHTIGRAGGPGVTDAFTAKYIFPGGYIPALSEILRGHEELRFFLTDVEVLRLHYGHTLQHWYDRAMAARQQIVALYDERFFAMWTYYLAGSLVSFENGGLVNYQLQYSRSRTALPITRDYMAVEEARLRG
;
A
#
# COMPACT_ATOMS: atom_id res chain seq x y z
N VAL A 1 -2.16 -2.44 -6.57
CA VAL A 1 -1.80 -3.08 -5.28
C VAL A 1 -0.29 -3.11 -5.19
N GLY A 2 0.32 -2.53 -4.15
CA GLY A 2 1.75 -2.69 -3.82
C GLY A 2 2.72 -2.23 -4.90
N MET A 3 2.36 -1.18 -5.65
CA MET A 3 3.19 -0.65 -6.74
C MET A 3 3.51 0.84 -6.59
N PHE A 4 2.68 1.58 -5.84
CA PHE A 4 2.71 3.04 -5.84
C PHE A 4 3.86 3.57 -4.98
N GLU A 5 4.26 2.77 -4.00
CA GLU A 5 5.46 2.92 -3.17
C GLU A 5 6.76 2.96 -4.00
N HIS A 6 6.72 2.50 -5.25
CA HIS A 6 7.85 2.47 -6.18
C HIS A 6 7.78 3.57 -7.26
N VAL A 7 6.74 4.41 -7.26
CA VAL A 7 6.55 5.46 -8.27
C VAL A 7 7.38 6.69 -7.94
N GLY A 8 7.41 7.10 -6.67
CA GLY A 8 8.10 8.30 -6.20
C GLY A 8 7.28 9.60 -6.41
N PRO A 9 7.35 10.58 -5.48
CA PRO A 9 6.49 11.76 -5.47
C PRO A 9 6.50 12.60 -6.75
N ALA A 10 7.66 12.70 -7.41
CA ALA A 10 7.82 13.47 -8.65
C ALA A 10 6.95 12.94 -9.81
N HIS A 11 6.46 11.69 -9.71
CA HIS A 11 5.73 11.02 -10.77
C HIS A 11 4.25 10.76 -10.45
N TYR A 12 3.75 11.20 -9.29
CA TYR A 12 2.35 10.93 -8.88
C TYR A 12 1.32 11.49 -9.86
N ARG A 13 1.50 12.72 -10.36
CA ARG A 13 0.58 13.29 -11.35
C ARG A 13 0.58 12.47 -12.65
N THR A 14 1.75 12.06 -13.13
CA THR A 14 1.87 11.22 -14.33
C THR A 14 1.19 9.87 -14.14
N PHE A 15 1.36 9.26 -12.95
CA PHE A 15 0.68 8.02 -12.58
C PHE A 15 -0.84 8.17 -12.64
N PHE A 16 -1.42 9.15 -11.92
CA PHE A 16 -2.87 9.34 -11.90
C PHE A 16 -3.44 9.72 -13.27
N ALA A 17 -2.73 10.53 -14.04
CA ALA A 17 -3.13 10.88 -15.40
C ALA A 17 -3.22 9.64 -16.30
N LYS A 18 -2.21 8.75 -16.23
CA LYS A 18 -2.21 7.50 -17.00
C LYS A 18 -3.29 6.54 -16.53
N CYS A 19 -3.47 6.35 -15.23
CA CYS A 19 -4.56 5.52 -14.70
C CYS A 19 -5.92 6.00 -15.18
N ARG A 20 -6.16 7.32 -15.16
CA ARG A 20 -7.41 7.91 -15.65
C ARG A 20 -7.59 7.68 -17.16
N GLU A 21 -6.54 7.84 -17.96
CA GLU A 21 -6.58 7.61 -19.41
C GLU A 21 -7.00 6.18 -19.76
N LEU A 22 -6.52 5.19 -18.99
CA LEU A 22 -6.80 3.77 -19.21
C LEU A 22 -8.23 3.34 -18.83
N LEU A 23 -8.92 4.12 -18.01
CA LEU A 23 -10.29 3.81 -17.59
C LEU A 23 -11.32 4.23 -18.64
N THR A 24 -12.40 3.46 -18.77
CA THR A 24 -13.61 3.88 -19.49
C THR A 24 -14.27 5.09 -18.80
N PRO A 25 -15.21 5.81 -19.44
CA PRO A 25 -15.89 6.96 -18.81
C PRO A 25 -16.57 6.64 -17.46
N GLU A 26 -17.13 5.44 -17.30
CA GLU A 26 -17.72 4.94 -16.04
C GLU A 26 -16.76 4.02 -15.25
N GLY A 27 -15.48 4.01 -15.61
CA GLY A 27 -14.48 3.16 -14.98
C GLY A 27 -14.11 3.63 -13.57
N VAL A 28 -13.84 2.65 -12.71
CA VAL A 28 -13.45 2.84 -11.30
C VAL A 28 -12.07 2.24 -11.08
N MET A 29 -11.22 2.95 -10.35
CA MET A 29 -9.91 2.48 -9.90
C MET A 29 -9.91 2.28 -8.39
N LEU A 30 -9.24 1.23 -7.93
CA LEU A 30 -8.86 1.05 -6.54
C LEU A 30 -7.33 1.06 -6.43
N LEU A 31 -6.79 2.11 -5.82
CA LEU A 31 -5.38 2.22 -5.48
C LEU A 31 -5.15 1.63 -4.09
N HIS A 32 -4.37 0.56 -4.01
CA HIS A 32 -3.95 -0.07 -2.74
C HIS A 32 -2.44 0.12 -2.56
N THR A 33 -2.04 0.81 -1.49
CA THR A 33 -0.65 1.23 -1.22
C THR A 33 -0.39 1.39 0.27
N ILE A 34 0.81 1.01 0.71
CA ILE A 34 1.36 1.44 1.99
C ILE A 34 1.44 2.97 2.00
N GLY A 35 1.19 3.58 3.15
CA GLY A 35 1.26 5.01 3.35
C GLY A 35 1.63 5.39 4.78
N ARG A 36 1.80 6.70 5.00
CA ARG A 36 2.04 7.31 6.31
C ARG A 36 0.74 7.92 6.82
N ALA A 37 0.38 7.62 8.06
CA ALA A 37 -0.76 8.23 8.75
C ALA A 37 -0.55 9.74 9.01
N GLY A 38 0.71 10.17 9.10
CA GLY A 38 1.11 11.57 9.22
C GLY A 38 1.44 12.24 7.88
N GLY A 39 2.28 13.27 7.95
CA GLY A 39 2.77 14.00 6.76
C GLY A 39 3.90 13.29 6.01
N PRO A 40 4.43 13.95 4.96
CA PRO A 40 5.57 13.46 4.19
C PRO A 40 6.77 13.14 5.10
N GLY A 41 7.59 12.18 4.68
CA GLY A 41 8.73 11.72 5.46
C GLY A 41 9.86 11.22 4.58
N VAL A 42 10.73 10.38 5.15
CA VAL A 42 11.85 9.77 4.43
C VAL A 42 11.84 8.26 4.59
N THR A 43 12.39 7.55 3.60
CA THR A 43 12.69 6.12 3.71
C THR A 43 13.96 5.97 4.56
N ASP A 44 13.95 5.06 5.53
CA ASP A 44 15.12 4.85 6.38
C ASP A 44 16.29 4.23 5.60
N ALA A 45 17.50 4.47 6.07
CA ALA A 45 18.72 4.08 5.36
C ALA A 45 18.87 2.56 5.22
N PHE A 46 18.34 1.75 6.16
CA PHE A 46 18.42 0.30 6.07
C PHE A 46 17.50 -0.21 4.96
N THR A 47 16.22 0.19 4.98
CA THR A 47 15.24 -0.21 3.96
C THR A 47 15.67 0.25 2.57
N ALA A 48 16.13 1.50 2.43
CA ALA A 48 16.59 2.04 1.16
C ALA A 48 17.84 1.33 0.61
N LYS A 49 18.72 0.82 1.49
CA LYS A 49 19.95 0.13 1.06
C LYS A 49 19.73 -1.34 0.75
N TYR A 50 18.94 -2.05 1.57
CA TYR A 50 18.92 -3.51 1.56
C TYR A 50 17.62 -4.14 1.06
N ILE A 51 16.49 -3.41 1.12
CA ILE A 51 15.17 -4.01 0.85
C ILE A 51 14.52 -3.38 -0.38
N PHE A 52 14.31 -2.06 -0.37
CA PHE A 52 13.65 -1.32 -1.46
C PHE A 52 14.46 -0.09 -1.88
N PRO A 53 15.54 -0.27 -2.67
CA PRO A 53 16.26 0.85 -3.27
C PRO A 53 15.33 1.73 -4.11
N GLY A 54 15.31 3.03 -3.81
CA GLY A 54 14.44 4.00 -4.47
C GLY A 54 12.97 3.99 -4.02
N GLY A 55 12.58 3.08 -3.13
CA GLY A 55 11.22 3.03 -2.58
C GLY A 55 10.89 4.23 -1.70
N TYR A 56 9.65 4.70 -1.79
CA TYR A 56 9.13 5.83 -1.01
C TYR A 56 7.70 5.56 -0.55
N ILE A 57 7.47 5.63 0.76
CA ILE A 57 6.12 5.49 1.33
C ILE A 57 5.45 6.87 1.39
N PRO A 58 4.36 7.10 0.63
CA PRO A 58 3.67 8.39 0.60
C PRO A 58 2.89 8.71 1.87
N ALA A 59 2.76 9.99 2.17
CA ALA A 59 1.67 10.48 3.01
C ALA A 59 0.38 10.61 2.19
N LEU A 60 -0.78 10.46 2.85
CA LEU A 60 -2.07 10.63 2.17
C LEU A 60 -2.17 11.98 1.45
N SER A 61 -1.66 13.05 2.05
CA SER A 61 -1.65 14.40 1.43
C SER A 61 -0.87 14.47 0.11
N GLU A 62 0.17 13.66 -0.08
CA GLU A 62 0.91 13.60 -1.34
C GLU A 62 0.16 12.79 -2.39
N ILE A 63 -0.51 11.70 -1.98
CA ILE A 63 -1.38 10.91 -2.86
C ILE A 63 -2.49 11.80 -3.41
N LEU A 64 -3.16 12.55 -2.53
CA LEU A 64 -4.28 13.43 -2.91
C LEU A 64 -3.84 14.53 -3.88
N ARG A 65 -2.70 15.16 -3.62
CA ARG A 65 -2.12 16.15 -4.55
C ARG A 65 -1.87 15.58 -5.95
N GLY A 66 -1.57 14.29 -6.05
CA GLY A 66 -1.29 13.63 -7.33
C GLY A 66 -2.47 13.62 -8.31
N HIS A 67 -3.71 13.54 -7.82
CA HIS A 67 -4.90 13.45 -8.68
C HIS A 67 -5.61 14.79 -8.93
N GLU A 68 -5.20 15.86 -8.25
CA GLU A 68 -5.80 17.19 -8.39
C GLU A 68 -5.81 17.65 -9.85
N GLU A 69 -6.85 18.39 -10.24
CA GLU A 69 -7.10 18.92 -11.59
C GLU A 69 -7.37 17.89 -12.69
N LEU A 70 -7.22 16.59 -12.45
CA LEU A 70 -7.44 15.56 -13.47
C LEU A 70 -8.93 15.25 -13.72
N ARG A 71 -9.86 15.85 -12.95
CA ARG A 71 -11.27 15.42 -12.89
C ARG A 71 -11.37 13.90 -12.69
N PHE A 72 -10.61 13.43 -11.71
CA PHE A 72 -10.63 12.05 -11.24
C PHE A 72 -11.09 12.10 -9.79
N PHE A 73 -12.34 11.71 -9.55
CA PHE A 73 -13.01 11.93 -8.29
C PHE A 73 -12.58 10.86 -7.30
N LEU A 74 -11.99 11.26 -6.17
CA LEU A 74 -11.83 10.38 -5.01
C LEU A 74 -13.23 10.10 -4.44
N THR A 75 -13.62 8.83 -4.37
CA THR A 75 -14.96 8.42 -3.92
C THR A 75 -14.95 7.68 -2.59
N ASP A 76 -13.82 7.09 -2.19
CA ASP A 76 -13.65 6.46 -0.89
C ASP A 76 -12.18 6.39 -0.46
N VAL A 77 -11.93 6.38 0.85
CA VAL A 77 -10.64 6.07 1.45
C VAL A 77 -10.86 5.13 2.64
N GLU A 78 -10.31 3.93 2.55
CA GLU A 78 -10.23 2.98 3.65
C GLU A 78 -8.78 2.90 4.17
N VAL A 79 -8.64 2.80 5.49
CA VAL A 79 -7.35 2.57 6.14
C VAL A 79 -7.34 1.17 6.76
N LEU A 80 -6.56 0.27 6.16
CA LEU A 80 -6.31 -1.08 6.67
C LEU A 80 -5.24 -1.05 7.77
N ARG A 81 -5.56 -0.37 8.88
CA ARG A 81 -4.64 -0.02 10.00
C ARG A 81 -3.80 -1.20 10.49
N LEU A 82 -4.44 -2.20 11.10
CA LEU A 82 -3.76 -3.35 11.73
C LEU A 82 -3.59 -4.56 10.80
N HIS A 83 -4.32 -4.60 9.69
CA HIS A 83 -4.32 -5.75 8.77
C HIS A 83 -2.91 -6.07 8.24
N TYR A 84 -2.11 -5.04 7.96
CA TYR A 84 -0.75 -5.25 7.48
C TYR A 84 0.20 -5.67 8.62
N GLY A 85 -0.03 -5.20 9.85
CA GLY A 85 0.64 -5.73 11.04
C GLY A 85 0.40 -7.24 11.21
N HIS A 86 -0.85 -7.69 11.15
CA HIS A 86 -1.17 -9.12 11.19
C HIS A 86 -0.54 -9.90 10.03
N THR A 87 -0.52 -9.33 8.83
CA THR A 87 0.17 -9.92 7.67
C THR A 87 1.66 -10.11 7.96
N LEU A 88 2.33 -9.07 8.47
CA LEU A 88 3.76 -9.09 8.78
C LEU A 88 4.09 -10.05 9.92
N GLN A 89 3.24 -10.16 10.94
CA GLN A 89 3.39 -11.14 12.02
C GLN A 89 3.38 -12.56 11.44
N HIS A 90 2.39 -12.88 10.60
CA HIS A 90 2.33 -14.20 9.95
C HIS A 90 3.55 -14.46 9.04
N TRP A 91 4.05 -13.45 8.33
CA TRP A 91 5.26 -13.59 7.52
C TRP A 91 6.50 -13.83 8.40
N TYR A 92 6.62 -13.11 9.51
CA TYR A 92 7.71 -13.25 10.46
C TYR A 92 7.72 -14.66 11.07
N ASP A 93 6.58 -15.12 11.59
CA ASP A 93 6.47 -16.44 12.21
C ASP A 93 6.82 -17.56 11.23
N ARG A 94 6.33 -17.45 9.99
CA ARG A 94 6.64 -18.42 8.93
C ARG A 94 8.09 -18.37 8.50
N ALA A 95 8.71 -17.19 8.44
CA ALA A 95 10.14 -17.06 8.15
C ALA A 95 11.00 -17.69 9.26
N MET A 96 10.64 -17.45 10.53
CA MET A 96 11.32 -18.03 11.69
C MET A 96 11.20 -19.56 11.69
N ALA A 97 10.01 -20.11 11.45
CA ALA A 97 9.80 -21.56 11.34
C ALA A 97 10.57 -22.18 10.16
N ALA A 98 10.76 -21.41 9.07
CA ALA A 98 11.44 -21.86 7.86
C ALA A 98 12.95 -21.56 7.83
N ARG A 99 13.56 -21.18 8.96
CA ARG A 99 14.97 -20.74 9.03
C ARG A 99 15.92 -21.68 8.31
N GLN A 100 15.87 -22.98 8.57
CA GLN A 100 16.79 -23.95 7.97
C GLN A 100 16.71 -23.95 6.44
N GLN A 101 15.50 -23.85 5.88
CA GLN A 101 15.30 -23.81 4.43
C GLN A 101 15.80 -22.49 3.84
N ILE A 102 15.54 -21.36 4.49
CA ILE A 102 15.98 -20.04 4.04
C ILE A 102 17.51 -19.94 4.07
N VAL A 103 18.16 -20.37 5.16
CA VAL A 103 19.62 -20.35 5.29
C VAL A 103 20.28 -21.28 4.26
N ALA A 104 19.69 -22.45 3.98
CA ALA A 104 20.20 -23.35 2.95
C ALA A 104 20.09 -22.78 1.53
N LEU A 105 19.04 -21.99 1.25
CA LEU A 105 18.82 -21.34 -0.05
C LEU A 105 19.68 -20.08 -0.24
N TYR A 106 19.93 -19.35 0.85
CA TYR A 106 20.69 -18.11 0.86
C TYR A 106 21.89 -18.25 1.81
N ASP A 107 21.84 -17.61 2.98
CA ASP A 107 22.81 -17.77 4.04
C ASP A 107 22.25 -17.21 5.38
N GLU A 108 23.04 -17.33 6.44
CA GLU A 108 22.72 -16.79 7.77
C GLU A 108 22.57 -15.26 7.78
N ARG A 109 23.34 -14.56 6.94
CA ARG A 109 23.33 -13.10 6.88
C ARG A 109 22.04 -12.59 6.26
N PHE A 110 21.58 -13.22 5.18
CA PHE A 110 20.31 -12.93 4.53
C PHE A 110 19.16 -13.20 5.48
N PHE A 111 19.16 -14.35 6.18
CA PHE A 111 18.12 -14.67 7.15
C PHE A 111 18.03 -13.60 8.25
N ALA A 112 19.16 -13.17 8.81
CA ALA A 112 19.21 -12.10 9.80
C ALA A 112 18.70 -10.76 9.25
N MET A 113 19.12 -10.37 8.04
CA MET A 113 18.65 -9.16 7.37
C MET A 113 17.13 -9.19 7.13
N TRP A 114 16.62 -10.31 6.63
CA TRP A 114 15.21 -10.47 6.26
C TRP A 114 14.30 -10.46 7.49
N THR A 115 14.69 -11.18 8.54
CA THR A 115 13.93 -11.20 9.80
C THR A 115 13.99 -9.86 10.52
N TYR A 116 15.11 -9.13 10.45
CA TYR A 116 15.20 -7.74 10.93
C TYR A 116 14.22 -6.82 10.18
N TYR A 117 14.18 -6.92 8.85
CA TYR A 117 13.23 -6.15 8.03
C TYR A 117 11.77 -6.45 8.40
N LEU A 118 11.39 -7.72 8.51
CA LEU A 118 10.04 -8.13 8.85
C LEU A 118 9.63 -7.65 10.25
N ALA A 119 10.49 -7.82 11.26
CA ALA A 119 10.22 -7.34 12.61
C ALA A 119 10.12 -5.81 12.69
N GLY A 120 11.03 -5.08 12.04
CA GLY A 120 10.99 -3.62 12.00
C GLY A 120 9.76 -3.07 11.29
N SER A 121 9.35 -3.72 10.19
CA SER A 121 8.12 -3.39 9.48
C SER A 121 6.90 -3.65 10.35
N LEU A 122 6.82 -4.81 11.00
CA LEU A 122 5.73 -5.17 11.91
C LEU A 122 5.52 -4.10 12.98
N VAL A 123 6.59 -3.74 13.69
CA VAL A 123 6.54 -2.70 14.73
C VAL A 123 6.11 -1.35 14.15
N SER A 124 6.54 -1.02 12.93
CA SER A 124 6.16 0.23 12.26
C SER A 124 4.67 0.32 11.90
N PHE A 125 3.99 -0.80 11.69
CA PHE A 125 2.55 -0.86 11.43
C PHE A 125 1.72 -0.97 12.72
N GLU A 126 2.22 -1.66 13.75
CA GLU A 126 1.49 -1.83 15.01
C GLU A 126 1.63 -0.61 15.95
N ASN A 127 2.82 -0.03 16.00
CA ASN A 127 3.20 1.01 16.96
C ASN A 127 3.72 2.29 16.28
N GLY A 128 4.05 2.21 15.00
CA GLY A 128 4.54 3.34 14.21
C GLY A 128 3.43 4.06 13.44
N GLY A 129 3.87 4.88 12.48
CA GLY A 129 2.98 5.69 11.64
C GLY A 129 2.67 5.09 10.27
N LEU A 130 2.99 3.82 10.01
CA LEU A 130 2.69 3.18 8.73
C LEU A 130 1.28 2.59 8.73
N VAL A 131 0.60 2.74 7.60
CA VAL A 131 -0.73 2.20 7.34
C VAL A 131 -0.79 1.66 5.92
N ASN A 132 -1.86 0.93 5.60
CA ASN A 132 -2.14 0.51 4.24
C ASN A 132 -3.47 1.13 3.80
N TYR A 133 -3.43 1.91 2.73
CA TYR A 133 -4.59 2.62 2.21
C TYR A 133 -5.23 1.85 1.06
N GLN A 134 -6.56 1.90 0.99
CA GLN A 134 -7.31 1.70 -0.25
C GLN A 134 -8.01 3.00 -0.61
N LEU A 135 -7.70 3.55 -1.78
CA LEU A 135 -8.32 4.77 -2.30
C LEU A 135 -9.10 4.43 -3.56
N GLN A 136 -10.39 4.73 -3.55
CA GLN A 136 -11.26 4.53 -4.71
C GLN A 136 -11.38 5.82 -5.50
N TYR A 137 -11.23 5.71 -6.82
CA TYR A 137 -11.39 6.82 -7.75
C TYR A 137 -12.35 6.48 -8.88
N SER A 138 -13.12 7.47 -9.34
CA SER A 138 -14.03 7.36 -10.47
C SER A 138 -13.87 8.52 -11.44
N ARG A 139 -14.02 8.24 -12.75
CA ARG A 139 -14.09 9.29 -13.78
C ARG A 139 -15.45 10.01 -13.82
N SER A 140 -16.49 9.38 -13.29
CA SER A 140 -17.87 9.84 -13.35
C SER A 140 -18.45 9.98 -11.95
N ARG A 141 -19.30 10.99 -11.74
CA ARG A 141 -19.99 11.22 -10.46
C ARG A 141 -21.11 10.21 -10.20
N THR A 142 -21.50 9.44 -11.22
CA THR A 142 -22.66 8.54 -11.19
C THR A 142 -22.28 7.07 -11.41
N ALA A 143 -21.00 6.75 -11.64
CA ALA A 143 -20.55 5.38 -11.89
C ALA A 143 -20.74 4.45 -10.68
N LEU A 144 -20.83 5.01 -9.46
CA LEU A 144 -20.95 4.28 -8.22
C LEU A 144 -22.27 4.59 -7.52
N PRO A 145 -22.83 3.64 -6.75
CA PRO A 145 -23.97 3.90 -5.88
C PRO A 145 -23.71 5.04 -4.90
N ILE A 146 -24.77 5.77 -4.52
CA ILE A 146 -24.67 6.91 -3.60
C ILE A 146 -24.24 6.49 -2.19
N THR A 147 -24.61 5.27 -1.75
CA THR A 147 -24.18 4.69 -0.48
C THR A 147 -23.15 3.59 -0.69
N ARG A 148 -22.35 3.31 0.33
CA ARG A 148 -21.25 2.34 0.27
C ARG A 148 -21.66 0.89 0.52
N ASP A 149 -22.96 0.62 0.72
CA ASP A 149 -23.46 -0.69 1.12
C ASP A 149 -23.13 -1.79 0.09
N TYR A 150 -22.97 -1.41 -1.18
CA TYR A 150 -22.53 -2.33 -2.23
C TYR A 150 -21.18 -2.99 -1.91
N MET A 151 -20.28 -2.31 -1.17
CA MET A 151 -19.01 -2.88 -0.74
C MET A 151 -19.24 -4.02 0.25
N ALA A 152 -20.03 -3.78 1.30
CA ALA A 152 -20.34 -4.78 2.32
C ALA A 152 -21.14 -5.97 1.75
N VAL A 153 -22.09 -5.70 0.86
CA VAL A 153 -22.84 -6.74 0.13
C VAL A 153 -21.90 -7.61 -0.69
N GLU A 154 -20.98 -6.99 -1.43
CA GLU A 154 -20.01 -7.71 -2.26
C GLU A 154 -18.98 -8.47 -1.44
N GLU A 155 -18.50 -7.90 -0.33
CA GLU A 155 -17.63 -8.58 0.62
C GLU A 155 -18.29 -9.81 1.22
N ALA A 156 -19.55 -9.72 1.62
CA ALA A 156 -20.31 -10.87 2.11
C ALA A 156 -20.40 -11.95 1.03
N ARG A 157 -20.79 -11.57 -0.20
CA ARG A 157 -20.88 -12.48 -1.36
C ARG A 157 -19.56 -13.19 -1.67
N LEU A 158 -18.42 -12.51 -1.51
CA LEU A 158 -17.08 -13.07 -1.76
C LEU A 158 -16.60 -14.01 -0.64
N ARG A 159 -17.16 -13.91 0.57
CA ARG A 159 -16.80 -14.76 1.72
C ARG A 159 -17.53 -16.10 1.72
N GLY A 160 -18.59 -16.26 0.93
CA GLY A 160 -19.45 -17.46 0.87
C GLY A 160 -20.83 -17.18 1.43
#